data_AF-A0A7K4DTI8-F1
#
_entry.id   AF-A0A7K4DTI8-F1
#
_cell.length_a   1.000
_cell.length_b   1.000
_cell.length_c   1.000
_cell.angle_alpha   90.00
_cell.angle_beta   90.00
_cell.angle_gamma   90.00
#
_symmetry.space_group_name_H-M   'P 1'
#
loop_
_entity.id
_entity.type
_entity.pdbx_description
1 polymer ?
#
loop_
_entity_poly.entity_id
_entity_poly.type
_entity_poly.pdbx_seq_one_letter_code
_entity_poly.pdbx_strand_id
1 'polypeptide(L)' 'MTEIIIEQLLEQRNSYLNILKHFEFQLILEPTKKEIENIEKLQASTIEQVKKIEQELAFLSNSKS' A
#
# COMPACT_ATOMS: atom_id res chain seq x y z
N MET A 1 -10.14 15.31 -15.61
CA MET A 1 -10.43 13.86 -15.56
C MET A 1 -9.19 13.08 -15.10
N THR A 2 -8.03 13.26 -15.73
CA THR A 2 -6.76 12.64 -15.30
C THR A 2 -6.29 13.07 -13.91
N GLU A 3 -6.57 14.31 -13.47
CA GLU A 3 -6.23 14.77 -12.11
C GLU A 3 -7.03 14.05 -11.02
N ILE A 4 -8.35 13.87 -11.23
CA ILE A 4 -9.21 13.12 -10.31
C ILE A 4 -8.73 11.66 -10.18
N ILE A 5 -8.30 11.04 -11.27
CA ILE A 5 -7.74 9.67 -11.25
C ILE A 5 -6.44 9.63 -10.45
N ILE A 6 -5.54 10.61 -10.64
CA ILE A 6 -4.29 10.71 -9.87
C ILE A 6 -4.57 10.91 -8.38
N GLU A 7 -5.52 11.78 -8.01
CA GLU A 7 -5.93 11.99 -6.62
C GLU A 7 -6.46 10.70 -5.98
N GLN A 8 -7.32 9.96 -6.68
CA GLN A 8 -7.84 8.68 -6.20
C GLN A 8 -6.73 7.64 -5.99
N LEU A 9 -5.78 7.53 -6.93
CA LEU A 9 -4.64 6.64 -6.80
C LEU A 9 -3.75 7.03 -5.61
N LEU A 10 -3.51 8.33 -5.39
CA LEU A 10 -2.75 8.82 -4.25
C LEU A 10 -3.46 8.54 -2.91
N GLU A 11 -4.78 8.69 -2.86
CA GLU A 11 -5.59 8.34 -1.69
C GLU A 11 -5.50 6.84 -1.38
N GLN A 12 -5.65 5.99 -2.40
CA GLN A 12 -5.50 4.54 -2.25
C GLN A 12 -4.10 4.15 -1.78
N ARG A 13 -3.04 4.76 -2.34
CA ARG A 13 -1.65 4.55 -1.89
C ARG A 13 -1.51 4.87 -0.40
N ASN A 14 -2.03 6.03 0.02
CA ASN A 14 -1.96 6.46 1.42
C ASN A 14 -2.72 5.52 2.36
N SER A 15 -3.88 5.01 1.94
CA SER A 15 -4.63 4.01 2.69
C SER A 15 -3.82 2.73 2.90
N TYR A 16 -3.20 2.20 1.84
CA TYR A 16 -2.33 1.02 1.95
C TYR A 16 -1.08 1.26 2.82
N LEU A 17 -0.45 2.44 2.71
CA LEU A 17 0.66 2.80 3.59
C LEU A 17 0.23 2.86 5.07
N ASN A 18 -0.97 3.35 5.35
CA ASN A 18 -1.51 3.37 6.71
C ASN A 18 -1.77 1.94 7.23
N ILE A 19 -2.25 1.03 6.37
CA ILE A 19 -2.39 -0.39 6.70
C ILE A 19 -1.03 -1.01 7.06
N LEU A 20 0.03 -0.72 6.31
CA LEU A 20 1.39 -1.20 6.62
C LEU A 20 1.86 -0.71 8.00
N LYS A 21 1.61 0.56 8.32
CA LYS A 21 1.91 1.12 9.64
C LYS A 21 1.13 0.43 10.76
N HIS A 22 -0.13 0.06 10.52
CA HIS A 22 -0.91 -0.73 11.48
C HIS A 22 -0.31 -2.11 11.73
N PHE A 23 0.22 -2.77 10.69
CA PHE A 23 0.90 -4.05 10.85
C PHE A 23 2.17 -3.94 11.68
N GLU A 24 2.97 -2.87 11.50
CA GLU A 24 4.13 -2.61 12.36
C GLU A 24 3.75 -2.52 13.84
N PHE A 25 2.64 -1.85 14.16
CA PHE A 25 2.14 -1.78 15.53
C PHE A 25 1.71 -3.15 16.06
N GLN A 26 1.04 -3.96 15.25
CA GLN A 26 0.62 -5.31 15.67
C GLN A 26 1.82 -6.21 15.98
N LEU A 27 2.92 -6.07 15.24
CA LEU A 27 4.14 -6.85 15.46
C LEU A 27 4.85 -6.52 16.79
N ILE A 28 4.63 -5.32 17.34
CA ILE A 28 5.21 -4.90 18.63
C ILE A 28 4.42 -5.49 19.82
N LEU A 29 3.17 -5.91 19.62
CA LEU A 29 2.29 -6.42 20.68
C LEU A 29 2.49 -7.91 21.03
N GLU A 30 3.71 -8.42 20.85
CA GLU A 30 4.07 -9.84 21.08
C GLU A 30 3.05 -10.84 20.46
N PRO A 31 2.71 -10.71 19.17
CA PRO A 31 1.73 -11.57 18.53
C PRO A 31 2.19 -13.03 18.50
N THR A 32 1.24 -13.95 18.43
CA THR A 32 1.55 -15.37 18.25
C THR A 32 2.22 -15.61 16.89
N LYS A 33 2.97 -16.71 16.76
CA LYS A 33 3.60 -17.10 15.49
C LYS A 33 2.62 -17.14 14.30
N LYS A 34 1.39 -17.61 14.54
CA LYS A 34 0.34 -17.65 13.51
C LYS A 34 -0.10 -16.25 13.09
N GLU A 35 -0.18 -15.32 14.02
CA GLU A 35 -0.51 -13.91 13.73
C GLU A 35 0.62 -13.24 12.97
N ILE A 36 1.88 -13.50 13.33
CA ILE A 36 3.05 -13.02 12.58
C ILE A 36 3.00 -13.50 11.12
N GLU A 37 2.82 -14.81 10.89
CA GLU A 37 2.73 -15.36 9.53
C GLU A 37 1.58 -14.76 8.71
N ASN A 38 0.45 -14.45 9.36
CA ASN A 38 -0.68 -13.79 8.72
C ASN A 38 -0.37 -12.32 8.39
N ILE A 39 0.25 -11.59 9.33
CA ILE A 39 0.65 -10.21 9.14
C ILE A 39 1.66 -10.10 7.99
N GLU A 40 2.66 -10.97 7.93
CA GLU A 40 3.66 -10.98 6.86
C GLU A 40 3.04 -11.23 5.48
N LYS A 41 2.07 -12.15 5.38
CA LYS A 41 1.33 -12.39 4.12
C LYS A 41 0.53 -11.17 3.70
N LEU A 42 -0.15 -10.53 4.65
CA LEU A 42 -0.93 -9.32 4.38
C LEU A 42 0.00 -8.16 4.00
N GLN A 43 1.12 -7.98 4.69
CA GLN A 43 2.14 -6.98 4.36
C GLN A 43 2.66 -7.17 2.93
N ALA A 44 3.02 -8.40 2.54
CA ALA A 44 3.51 -8.68 1.19
C ALA A 44 2.48 -8.30 0.11
N SER A 45 1.20 -8.67 0.31
CA SER A 45 0.11 -8.30 -0.58
C SER A 45 -0.11 -6.78 -0.64
N THR A 46 -0.11 -6.10 0.52
CA THR A 46 -0.27 -4.65 0.59
C THR A 46 0.88 -3.91 -0.11
N ILE A 47 2.12 -4.37 0.06
CA ILE A 47 3.29 -3.82 -0.65
C ILE A 47 3.13 -3.97 -2.17
N GLU A 48 2.63 -5.11 -2.63
CA GLU A 48 2.37 -5.32 -4.06
C GLU A 48 1.33 -4.34 -4.61
N GLN A 49 0.26 -4.06 -3.85
CA GLN A 49 -0.75 -3.06 -4.24
C GLN A 49 -0.15 -1.65 -4.31
N VAL A 50 0.66 -1.25 -3.32
CA VAL A 50 1.36 0.04 -3.35
C VAL A 50 2.23 0.16 -4.60
N LYS A 51 3.00 -0.87 -4.93
CA LYS A 51 3.86 -0.88 -6.13
C LYS A 51 3.05 -0.74 -7.43
N LYS A 52 1.90 -1.41 -7.54
CA LYS A 52 1.02 -1.29 -8.71
C LYS A 52 0.50 0.14 -8.88
N ILE A 53 0.06 0.76 -7.78
CA ILE A 53 -0.40 2.15 -7.80
C ILE A 53 0.74 3.10 -8.16
N GLU A 54 1.94 2.90 -7.62
CA GLU A 54 3.11 3.72 -7.96
C GLU A 54 3.52 3.59 -9.43
N GLN A 55 3.43 2.40 -10.01
CA GLN A 55 3.64 2.17 -11.43
C GLN A 55 2.59 2.88 -12.30
N GLU A 56 1.33 2.84 -11.90
CA GLU A 56 0.24 3.51 -12.61
C GLU A 56 0.40 5.04 -12.53
N LEU A 57 0.74 5.58 -11.36
CA LEU A 57 1.05 7.00 -11.18
C LEU A 57 2.23 7.42 -12.06
N ALA A 58 3.31 6.63 -12.09
CA ALA A 58 4.47 6.91 -12.94
C ALA A 58 4.10 6.91 -14.44
N PHE A 59 3.28 5.95 -14.87
CA PHE A 59 2.77 5.90 -16.25
C PHE A 59 1.95 7.15 -16.59
N LEU A 60 1.00 7.52 -15.73
CA LEU A 60 0.16 8.70 -15.93
C LEU A 60 0.97 10.00 -15.95
N SER A 61 1.97 10.13 -15.07
CA SER A 61 2.89 11.27 -15.06
C SER A 61 3.73 11.35 -16.34
N ASN A 62 4.23 10.21 -16.84
CA ASN A 62 5.06 10.17 -18.05
C ASN A 62 4.23 10.37 -19.34
N SER A 63 2.95 9.99 -19.33
CA SER A 63 2.01 10.24 -20.44
C SER A 63 1.54 11.70 -20.55
N LYS A 64 1.81 12.54 -19.55
CA LYS A 64 1.55 13.99 -19.58
C LYS A 64 2.72 14.80 -20.16
N SER A 65 3.88 14.19 -20.41
CA SER A 65 5.07 14.82 -21.00
C SER A 65 5.11 14.73 -22.52
#